data_AF-A0A815JDP9-F1
#
_entry.id   AF-A0A815JDP9-F1
#
_cell.length_a   1.000
_cell.length_b   1.000
_cell.length_c   1.000
_cell.angle_alpha   90.00
_cell.angle_beta   90.00
_cell.angle_gamma   90.00
#
_symmetry.space_group_name_H-M   'P 1'
#
loop_
_entity.id
_entity.type
_entity.pdbx_description
1 polymer ?
#
loop_
_entity_poly.entity_id
_entity_poly.type
_entity_poly.pdbx_seq_one_letter_code
_entity_poly.pdbx_strand_id
1 'polypeptide(L)'
;MFLGVLGYLATGNGPNDIKGKYGILDQRMALGWVKENINAFGGDPNQITLFGQSSGAQSTALHYVTSEMQPFFQRAIIQSSPMTVPFRTYLGNVALTVLLAEQLHCSPNNFTCFRSRSAGEIITAQAQVNQKITSLNPLSFFEPWLPVIDNDIVHGSLVNIIQNVSFPLKPLIIGTVTDECYDMVHVAWNKSVTISEYTALAIGLFGEKALKILEHYPPLSSDDQRPNIVRIATEWIFTCSTRLFARKAASYSYVFGYPYNKVNTLNCPDHACHGDEVAYVFQSFWQRFTDIGRYISQGMGTYWTNFAKSQNPNDPSSVPLAWPKYTDGNETYLFIENPFQLGNSYVKDDCDFWDQIGYK
;
A
#
# COMPACT_ATOMS: atom_id res chain seq x y z
N MET A 1 7.61 1.96 4.23
CA MET A 1 8.67 1.88 3.22
C MET A 1 9.42 0.58 3.41
N PHE A 2 9.39 -0.29 2.42
CA PHE A 2 10.18 -1.52 2.43
C PHE A 2 11.40 -1.33 1.55
N LEU A 3 12.56 -1.26 2.19
CA LEU A 3 13.80 -0.80 1.58
C LEU A 3 14.71 -1.93 1.10
N GLY A 4 14.17 -3.12 0.87
CA GLY A 4 14.93 -4.21 0.29
C GLY A 4 15.62 -5.12 1.31
N VAL A 5 16.69 -5.77 0.84
CA VAL A 5 17.50 -6.78 1.52
C VAL A 5 17.89 -6.36 2.93
N LEU A 6 18.37 -5.13 3.12
CA LEU A 6 18.90 -4.69 4.42
C LEU A 6 17.86 -4.68 5.54
N GLY A 7 16.57 -4.49 5.21
CA GLY A 7 15.48 -4.53 6.18
C GLY A 7 14.78 -5.88 6.28
N TYR A 8 14.85 -6.71 5.23
CA TYR A 8 13.93 -7.82 5.03
C TYR A 8 14.60 -9.15 4.64
N LEU A 9 15.93 -9.26 4.67
CA LEU A 9 16.64 -10.52 4.42
C LEU A 9 16.21 -11.62 5.40
N ALA A 10 15.99 -12.86 4.92
CA ALA A 10 15.83 -14.03 5.78
C ALA A 10 16.71 -15.19 5.32
N THR A 11 17.37 -15.87 6.25
CA THR A 11 18.55 -16.68 5.91
C THR A 11 18.45 -18.17 6.20
N GLY A 12 17.46 -18.61 6.96
CA GLY A 12 17.25 -20.04 7.22
C GLY A 12 17.86 -20.49 8.56
N ASN A 13 17.27 -21.55 9.11
CA ASN A 13 17.52 -22.08 10.46
C ASN A 13 19.03 -22.27 10.77
N GLY A 14 19.55 -21.43 11.67
CA GLY A 14 20.88 -21.52 12.25
C GLY A 14 21.01 -20.58 13.46
N PRO A 15 22.12 -20.67 14.24
CA PRO A 15 22.31 -19.84 15.44
C PRO A 15 22.38 -18.33 15.17
N ASN A 16 22.54 -17.91 13.91
CA ASN A 16 22.59 -16.52 13.46
C ASN A 16 21.45 -16.17 12.48
N ASP A 17 20.31 -16.86 12.59
CA ASP A 17 19.20 -16.67 11.65
C ASP A 17 18.62 -15.23 11.68
N ILE A 18 18.59 -14.62 10.50
CA ILE A 18 17.95 -13.34 10.23
C ILE A 18 16.51 -13.64 9.77
N LYS A 19 15.53 -13.01 10.41
CA LYS A 19 14.09 -13.33 10.20
C LYS A 19 13.32 -12.32 9.34
N GLY A 20 14.01 -11.46 8.60
CA GLY A 20 13.38 -10.54 7.62
C GLY A 20 12.37 -9.55 8.20
N LYS A 21 12.62 -9.05 9.41
CA LYS A 21 11.69 -8.19 10.15
C LYS A 21 12.29 -6.85 10.61
N TYR A 22 13.53 -6.56 10.24
CA TYR A 22 14.27 -5.42 10.76
C TYR A 22 13.65 -4.10 10.33
N GLY A 23 13.17 -3.99 9.08
CA GLY A 23 12.49 -2.77 8.65
C GLY A 23 11.18 -2.49 9.41
N ILE A 24 10.48 -3.51 9.93
CA ILE A 24 9.32 -3.33 10.82
C ILE A 24 9.77 -2.97 12.23
N LEU A 25 10.84 -3.61 12.73
CA LEU A 25 11.44 -3.29 14.03
C LEU A 25 11.95 -1.84 14.10
N ASP A 26 12.56 -1.33 13.03
CA ASP A 26 13.03 0.05 12.92
C ASP A 26 11.86 1.03 13.07
N GLN A 27 10.73 0.74 12.40
CA GLN A 27 9.52 1.55 12.53
C GLN A 27 8.94 1.49 13.94
N ARG A 28 8.89 0.31 14.57
CA ARG A 28 8.42 0.17 15.97
C ARG A 28 9.32 0.92 16.95
N MET A 29 10.64 0.87 16.74
CA MET A 29 11.61 1.63 17.52
C MET A 29 11.39 3.13 17.38
N ALA A 30 11.20 3.63 16.15
CA ALA A 30 10.90 5.04 15.90
C ALA A 30 9.58 5.47 16.57
N LEU A 31 8.54 4.64 16.52
CA LEU A 31 7.26 4.92 17.20
C LEU A 31 7.41 4.92 18.72
N GLY A 32 8.18 3.98 19.28
CA GLY A 32 8.53 3.98 20.70
C GLY A 32 9.26 5.24 21.11
N TRP A 33 10.26 5.65 20.32
CA TRP A 33 11.00 6.89 20.57
C TRP A 33 10.09 8.11 20.55
N VAL A 34 9.18 8.23 19.56
CA VAL A 34 8.20 9.32 19.52
C VAL A 34 7.31 9.28 20.77
N LYS A 35 6.76 8.11 21.12
CA LYS A 35 5.90 7.96 22.30
C LYS A 35 6.59 8.40 23.60
N GLU A 36 7.88 8.11 23.74
CA GLU A 36 8.66 8.42 24.93
C GLU A 36 9.19 9.87 24.96
N ASN A 37 9.49 10.46 23.81
CA ASN A 37 10.28 11.69 23.74
C ASN A 37 9.54 12.90 23.15
N ILE A 38 8.41 12.73 22.44
CA ILE A 38 7.80 13.83 21.68
C ILE A 38 7.32 14.99 22.55
N ASN A 39 7.04 14.74 23.83
CA ASN A 39 6.71 15.79 24.80
C ASN A 39 7.81 16.86 24.94
N ALA A 40 9.09 16.47 24.80
CA ALA A 40 10.21 17.41 24.83
C ALA A 40 10.23 18.38 23.63
N PHE A 41 9.52 18.03 22.55
CA PHE A 41 9.36 18.85 21.34
C PHE A 41 8.01 19.58 21.29
N GLY A 42 7.22 19.52 22.38
CA GLY A 42 5.90 20.13 22.47
C GLY A 42 4.77 19.34 21.82
N GLY A 43 5.02 18.09 21.39
CA GLY A 43 3.96 17.19 20.92
C GLY A 43 3.34 16.39 22.06
N ASP A 44 2.08 15.99 21.91
CA ASP A 44 1.38 15.17 22.90
C ASP A 44 1.57 13.67 22.59
N PRO A 45 2.25 12.89 23.46
CA PRO A 45 2.45 11.46 23.24
C PRO A 45 1.14 10.66 23.27
N ASN A 46 0.03 11.23 23.73
CA ASN A 46 -1.30 10.64 23.72
C ASN A 46 -2.16 11.09 22.53
N GLN A 47 -1.59 11.81 21.57
CA GLN A 47 -2.27 12.22 20.34
C GLN A 47 -1.40 11.96 19.10
N ILE A 48 -0.89 10.73 18.99
CA ILE A 48 -0.08 10.29 17.85
C ILE A 48 -1.00 9.74 16.75
N THR A 49 -0.82 10.24 15.52
CA THR A 49 -1.48 9.70 14.31
C THR A 49 -0.44 9.00 13.45
N LEU A 50 -0.62 7.70 13.20
CA LEU A 50 0.25 6.95 12.30
C LEU A 50 -0.30 7.04 10.88
N PHE A 51 0.51 7.49 9.92
CA PHE A 51 0.09 7.60 8.53
C PHE A 51 1.16 7.13 7.56
N GLY A 52 0.72 6.64 6.41
CA GLY A 52 1.63 6.27 5.33
C GLY A 52 0.91 6.03 4.01
N GLN A 53 1.69 6.01 2.94
CA GLN A 53 1.26 5.74 1.58
C GLN A 53 1.96 4.47 1.04
N SER A 54 1.30 3.67 0.18
CA SER A 54 1.88 2.48 -0.46
C SER A 54 2.47 1.47 0.55
N SER A 55 3.72 1.03 0.40
CA SER A 55 4.47 0.26 1.41
C SER A 55 4.40 0.86 2.82
N GLY A 56 4.33 2.19 2.95
CA GLY A 56 4.13 2.90 4.22
C GLY A 56 2.70 2.77 4.75
N ALA A 57 1.71 2.72 3.87
CA ALA A 57 0.34 2.39 4.22
C ALA A 57 0.19 0.91 4.61
N GLN A 58 0.88 0.00 3.92
CA GLN A 58 0.94 -1.42 4.28
C GLN A 58 1.60 -1.62 5.65
N SER A 59 2.68 -0.88 5.92
CA SER A 59 3.31 -0.82 7.25
C SER A 59 2.36 -0.26 8.32
N THR A 60 1.66 0.84 8.00
CA THR A 60 0.66 1.45 8.89
C THR A 60 -0.48 0.48 9.19
N ALA A 61 -1.00 -0.20 8.17
CA ALA A 61 -2.03 -1.21 8.29
C ALA A 61 -1.57 -2.36 9.20
N LEU A 62 -0.33 -2.85 9.04
CA LEU A 62 0.25 -3.89 9.89
C LEU A 62 0.30 -3.46 11.36
N HIS A 63 0.86 -2.29 11.68
CA HIS A 63 0.89 -1.79 13.06
C HIS A 63 -0.53 -1.56 13.59
N TYR A 64 -1.43 -1.07 12.73
CA TYR A 64 -2.82 -0.81 13.07
C TYR A 64 -3.61 -2.04 13.49
N VAL A 65 -3.36 -3.20 12.87
CA VAL A 65 -4.01 -4.48 13.22
C VAL A 65 -3.21 -5.33 14.21
N THR A 66 -2.09 -4.81 14.73
CA THR A 66 -1.28 -5.49 15.74
C THR A 66 -1.66 -5.00 17.13
N SER A 67 -2.02 -5.92 18.03
CA SER A 67 -2.46 -5.60 19.40
C SER A 67 -1.37 -4.93 20.24
N GLU A 68 -0.13 -5.40 20.16
CA GLU A 68 1.01 -4.87 20.90
C GLU A 68 1.34 -3.42 20.50
N MET A 69 0.95 -3.01 19.29
CA MET A 69 1.21 -1.68 18.77
C MET A 69 0.13 -0.66 19.15
N GLN A 70 -1.03 -1.10 19.65
CA GLN A 70 -2.12 -0.20 20.00
C GLN A 70 -1.71 0.93 20.97
N PRO A 71 -0.89 0.72 22.01
CA PRO A 71 -0.52 1.81 22.92
C PRO A 71 0.27 2.99 22.27
N PHE A 72 0.84 2.80 21.07
CA PHE A 72 1.79 3.74 20.46
C PHE A 72 1.16 4.84 19.58
N PHE A 73 -0.10 4.70 19.17
CA PHE A 73 -0.82 5.70 18.36
C PHE A 73 -2.31 5.72 18.70
N GLN A 74 -3.03 6.80 18.41
CA GLN A 74 -4.46 6.97 18.75
C GLN A 74 -5.39 6.84 17.55
N ARG A 75 -4.84 6.94 16.34
CA ARG A 75 -5.57 6.95 15.08
C ARG A 75 -4.60 6.69 13.93
N ALA A 76 -5.13 6.27 12.79
CA ALA A 76 -4.32 5.94 11.62
C ALA A 76 -4.87 6.56 10.33
N ILE A 77 -3.98 6.77 9.35
CA ILE A 77 -4.34 7.15 7.98
C ILE A 77 -3.61 6.22 7.01
N ILE A 78 -4.36 5.47 6.20
CA ILE A 78 -3.85 4.45 5.28
C ILE A 78 -4.15 4.91 3.85
N GLN A 79 -3.11 5.31 3.10
CA GLN A 79 -3.27 5.84 1.75
C GLN A 79 -2.75 4.81 0.73
N SER A 80 -3.62 4.28 -0.14
CA SER A 80 -3.20 3.39 -1.24
C SER A 80 -2.39 2.18 -0.75
N SER A 81 -2.89 1.44 0.24
CA SER A 81 -2.21 0.24 0.73
C SER A 81 -2.39 -0.93 -0.24
N PRO A 82 -1.30 -1.58 -0.71
CA PRO A 82 -1.37 -2.78 -1.54
C PRO A 82 -1.77 -4.00 -0.69
N MET A 83 -3.02 -4.09 -0.27
CA MET A 83 -3.46 -4.98 0.80
C MET A 83 -3.36 -6.47 0.45
N THR A 84 -3.54 -6.80 -0.83
CA THR A 84 -3.57 -8.20 -1.30
C THR A 84 -2.21 -8.73 -1.70
N VAL A 85 -1.20 -7.86 -1.86
CA VAL A 85 0.19 -8.29 -2.07
C VAL A 85 0.65 -9.00 -0.79
N PRO A 86 0.86 -10.33 -0.82
CA PRO A 86 1.10 -11.08 0.40
C PRO A 86 2.52 -10.82 0.90
N PHE A 87 2.65 -10.63 2.22
CA PHE A 87 3.93 -10.72 2.90
C PHE A 87 4.64 -12.04 2.59
N ARG A 88 5.97 -12.02 2.62
CA ARG A 88 6.76 -13.19 2.25
C ARG A 88 6.61 -14.28 3.30
N THR A 89 6.44 -15.52 2.85
CA THR A 89 6.70 -16.66 3.73
C THR A 89 8.19 -16.70 4.05
N TYR A 90 8.54 -17.20 5.22
CA TYR A 90 9.94 -17.36 5.62
C TYR A 90 10.76 -18.13 4.57
N LEU A 91 10.28 -19.29 4.11
CA LEU A 91 10.95 -20.09 3.08
C LEU A 91 11.04 -19.37 1.73
N GLY A 92 9.98 -18.67 1.31
CA GLY A 92 10.00 -17.88 0.08
C GLY A 92 11.07 -16.81 0.11
N ASN A 93 11.30 -16.20 1.27
CA ASN A 93 12.33 -15.19 1.45
C ASN A 93 13.74 -15.78 1.53
N VAL A 94 13.91 -16.96 2.14
CA VAL A 94 15.18 -17.72 2.11
C VAL A 94 15.58 -18.06 0.67
N ALA A 95 14.63 -18.40 -0.21
CA ALA A 95 14.93 -18.62 -1.62
C ALA A 95 15.48 -17.36 -2.31
N LEU A 96 15.00 -16.17 -1.96
CA LEU A 96 15.56 -14.91 -2.47
C LEU A 96 16.98 -14.66 -1.97
N THR A 97 17.25 -15.01 -0.72
CA THR A 97 18.59 -14.96 -0.14
C THR A 97 19.59 -15.85 -0.88
N VAL A 98 19.16 -17.04 -1.34
CA VAL A 98 20.03 -17.91 -2.16
C VAL A 98 20.42 -17.21 -3.46
N LEU A 99 19.46 -16.62 -4.17
CA LEU A 99 19.73 -15.87 -5.40
C LEU A 99 20.63 -14.66 -5.14
N LEU A 100 20.42 -13.95 -4.04
CA LEU A 100 21.29 -12.84 -3.62
C LEU A 100 22.72 -13.31 -3.35
N ALA A 101 22.88 -14.44 -2.66
CA ALA A 101 24.17 -15.03 -2.35
C ALA A 101 24.96 -15.36 -3.62
N GLU A 102 24.30 -15.91 -4.65
CA GLU A 102 24.89 -16.17 -5.95
C GLU A 102 25.43 -14.90 -6.60
N GLN A 103 24.66 -13.80 -6.59
CA GLN A 103 25.08 -12.52 -7.16
C GLN A 103 26.24 -11.88 -6.37
N LEU A 104 26.29 -12.07 -5.05
CA LEU A 104 27.35 -11.55 -4.18
C LEU A 104 28.58 -12.46 -4.11
N HIS A 105 28.57 -13.59 -4.83
CA HIS A 105 29.60 -14.64 -4.74
C HIS A 105 29.87 -15.07 -3.28
N CYS A 106 28.79 -15.22 -2.51
CA CYS A 106 28.79 -15.68 -1.14
C CYS A 106 28.03 -17.00 -1.03
N SER A 107 28.31 -17.79 0.02
CA SER A 107 27.41 -18.87 0.41
C SER A 107 26.17 -18.29 1.12
N PRO A 108 24.96 -18.84 0.93
CA PRO A 108 23.73 -18.32 1.54
C PRO A 108 23.77 -18.16 3.07
N ASN A 109 24.58 -18.98 3.75
CA ASN A 109 24.72 -18.98 5.21
C ASN A 109 25.96 -18.19 5.70
N ASN A 110 26.71 -17.52 4.81
CA ASN A 110 27.95 -16.82 5.16
C ASN A 110 27.70 -15.31 5.40
N PHE A 111 27.26 -14.98 6.60
CA PHE A 111 26.98 -13.59 6.99
C PHE A 111 28.20 -12.70 7.04
N THR A 112 29.37 -13.25 7.33
CA THR A 112 30.63 -12.48 7.28
C THR A 112 30.89 -12.01 5.86
N CYS A 113 30.63 -12.86 4.87
CA CYS A 113 30.69 -12.48 3.46
C CYS A 113 29.68 -11.38 3.14
N PHE A 114 28.40 -11.54 3.51
CA PHE A 114 27.36 -10.55 3.25
C PHE A 114 27.70 -9.19 3.89
N ARG A 115 28.14 -9.19 5.15
CA ARG A 115 28.50 -7.97 5.89
C ARG A 115 29.81 -7.34 5.42
N SER A 116 30.67 -8.09 4.74
CA SER A 116 31.87 -7.55 4.10
C SER A 116 31.60 -6.82 2.79
N ARG A 117 30.41 -6.98 2.20
CA ARG A 117 30.00 -6.27 0.98
C ARG A 117 29.59 -4.85 1.30
N SER A 118 29.91 -3.95 0.38
CA SER A 118 29.42 -2.58 0.41
C SER A 118 27.90 -2.55 0.18
N ALA A 119 27.25 -1.49 0.66
CA ALA A 119 25.83 -1.27 0.38
C ALA A 119 25.55 -1.19 -1.14
N GLY A 120 26.48 -0.63 -1.92
CA GLY A 120 26.37 -0.56 -3.37
C GLY A 120 26.32 -1.95 -4.03
N GLU A 121 27.22 -2.86 -3.65
CA GLU A 121 27.20 -4.24 -4.14
C GLU A 121 25.89 -4.95 -3.79
N ILE A 122 25.39 -4.78 -2.56
CA ILE A 122 24.11 -5.37 -2.13
C ILE A 122 22.95 -4.84 -2.96
N ILE A 123 22.88 -3.53 -3.22
CA ILE A 123 21.82 -2.92 -4.01
C ILE A 123 21.88 -3.38 -5.47
N THR A 124 23.06 -3.48 -6.06
CA THR A 124 23.24 -4.01 -7.42
C THR A 124 22.79 -5.47 -7.51
N ALA A 125 23.22 -6.32 -6.58
CA ALA A 125 22.80 -7.72 -6.51
C ALA A 125 21.28 -7.84 -6.30
N GLN A 126 20.70 -7.03 -5.42
CA GLN A 126 19.26 -6.94 -5.21
C GLN A 126 18.51 -6.62 -6.52
N ALA A 127 18.97 -5.63 -7.29
CA ALA A 127 18.33 -5.25 -8.55
C ALA A 127 18.28 -6.41 -9.56
N GLN A 128 19.38 -7.16 -9.68
CA GLN A 128 19.45 -8.35 -10.54
C GLN A 128 18.49 -9.46 -10.07
N VAL A 129 18.43 -9.70 -8.76
CA VAL A 129 17.50 -10.66 -8.16
C VAL A 129 16.04 -10.24 -8.40
N ASN A 130 15.71 -8.96 -8.20
CA ASN A 130 14.38 -8.41 -8.42
C ASN A 130 13.93 -8.63 -9.88
N GLN A 131 14.80 -8.31 -10.85
CA GLN A 131 14.52 -8.52 -12.27
C GLN A 131 14.17 -9.99 -12.56
N LYS A 132 14.95 -10.94 -12.02
CA LYS A 132 14.72 -12.37 -12.20
C LYS A 132 13.39 -12.84 -11.61
N ILE A 133 13.03 -12.35 -10.43
CA ILE A 133 11.78 -12.75 -9.75
C ILE A 133 10.56 -12.15 -10.45
N THR A 134 10.62 -10.88 -10.84
CA THR A 134 9.50 -10.21 -11.52
C THR A 134 9.13 -10.91 -12.83
N SER A 135 10.09 -11.46 -13.56
CA SER A 135 9.82 -12.27 -14.76
C SER A 135 9.06 -13.57 -14.47
N LEU A 136 9.16 -14.12 -13.25
CA LEU A 136 8.48 -15.35 -12.84
C LEU A 136 7.16 -15.10 -12.14
N ASN A 137 7.07 -14.00 -11.38
CA ASN A 137 5.87 -13.60 -10.65
C ASN A 137 5.68 -12.09 -10.79
N PRO A 138 4.77 -11.64 -11.68
CA PRO A 138 4.52 -10.22 -11.93
C PRO A 138 4.15 -9.41 -10.67
N LEU A 139 3.51 -10.01 -9.66
CA LEU A 139 3.20 -9.31 -8.40
C LEU A 139 4.44 -8.92 -7.61
N SER A 140 5.58 -9.58 -7.85
CA SER A 140 6.86 -9.17 -7.24
C SER A 140 7.42 -7.89 -7.85
N PHE A 141 6.83 -7.34 -8.92
CA PHE A 141 7.13 -5.99 -9.41
C PHE A 141 6.84 -4.91 -8.35
N PHE A 142 5.76 -5.08 -7.58
CA PHE A 142 5.36 -4.10 -6.57
C PHE A 142 6.39 -4.02 -5.45
N GLU A 143 6.62 -5.13 -4.74
CA GLU A 143 7.47 -5.15 -3.55
C GLU A 143 8.19 -6.52 -3.45
N PRO A 144 9.39 -6.69 -4.03
CA PRO A 144 10.06 -7.98 -4.07
C PRO A 144 10.55 -8.44 -2.68
N TRP A 145 10.98 -7.49 -1.84
CA TRP A 145 11.45 -7.68 -0.47
C TRP A 145 10.45 -7.06 0.52
N LEU A 146 9.52 -7.89 0.98
CA LEU A 146 8.43 -7.55 1.89
C LEU A 146 8.73 -8.02 3.32
N PRO A 147 7.96 -7.56 4.33
CA PRO A 147 7.91 -8.20 5.64
C PRO A 147 7.76 -9.71 5.54
N VAL A 148 8.48 -10.44 6.40
CA VAL A 148 8.40 -11.89 6.49
C VAL A 148 7.38 -12.28 7.55
N ILE A 149 6.49 -13.21 7.22
CA ILE A 149 5.58 -13.87 8.17
C ILE A 149 6.44 -14.76 9.08
N ASP A 150 6.78 -14.23 10.24
CA ASP A 150 7.62 -14.89 11.25
C ASP A 150 6.82 -15.44 12.44
N ASN A 151 5.50 -15.20 12.46
CA ASN A 151 4.56 -15.56 13.53
C ASN A 151 4.94 -14.98 14.90
N ASP A 152 5.79 -13.96 14.94
CA ASP A 152 6.22 -13.25 16.15
C ASP A 152 5.84 -11.75 16.04
N ILE A 153 6.24 -11.09 14.95
CA ILE A 153 5.90 -9.69 14.66
C ILE A 153 4.83 -9.61 13.57
N VAL A 154 4.87 -10.53 12.61
CA VAL A 154 3.96 -10.59 11.45
C VAL A 154 3.30 -11.96 11.43
N HIS A 155 2.00 -12.00 11.73
CA HIS A 155 1.24 -13.24 11.93
C HIS A 155 0.44 -13.72 10.70
N GLY A 156 0.63 -13.07 9.53
CA GLY A 156 -0.06 -13.45 8.30
C GLY A 156 -0.19 -12.29 7.31
N SER A 157 -0.94 -12.50 6.23
CA SER A 157 -1.29 -11.41 5.31
C SER A 157 -2.25 -10.41 5.96
N LEU A 158 -2.21 -9.15 5.52
CA LEU A 158 -3.09 -8.12 6.05
C LEU A 158 -4.58 -8.46 5.89
N VAL A 159 -4.97 -8.99 4.73
CA VAL A 159 -6.33 -9.49 4.47
C VAL A 159 -6.77 -10.49 5.56
N ASN A 160 -5.92 -11.45 5.90
CA ASN A 160 -6.27 -12.44 6.91
C ASN A 160 -6.33 -11.83 8.31
N ILE A 161 -5.40 -10.94 8.65
CA ILE A 161 -5.35 -10.34 9.98
C ILE A 161 -6.57 -9.43 10.21
N ILE A 162 -6.93 -8.56 9.27
CA ILE A 162 -8.07 -7.65 9.43
C ILE A 162 -9.41 -8.40 9.52
N GLN A 163 -9.57 -9.49 8.76
CA GLN A 163 -10.79 -10.29 8.81
C GLN A 163 -11.00 -10.93 10.19
N ASN A 164 -9.91 -11.36 10.83
CA ASN A 164 -9.91 -12.07 12.10
C ASN A 164 -9.59 -11.18 13.32
N VAL A 165 -9.49 -9.87 13.14
CA VAL A 165 -9.21 -8.94 14.26
C VAL A 165 -10.34 -9.02 15.30
N SER A 166 -9.95 -9.18 16.57
CA SER A 166 -10.87 -9.45 17.69
C SER A 166 -10.92 -8.34 18.74
N PHE A 167 -10.13 -7.27 18.55
CA PHE A 167 -10.08 -6.11 19.43
C PHE A 167 -10.65 -4.87 18.73
N PRO A 168 -11.17 -3.87 19.47
CA PRO A 168 -11.72 -2.67 18.87
C PRO A 168 -10.64 -1.86 18.16
N LEU A 169 -10.88 -1.56 16.89
CA LEU A 169 -10.00 -0.75 16.07
C LEU A 169 -10.21 0.75 16.32
N LYS A 170 -9.14 1.52 16.11
CA LYS A 170 -9.11 2.97 16.33
C LYS A 170 -9.76 3.73 15.18
N PRO A 171 -10.00 5.05 15.31
CA PRO A 171 -10.45 5.85 14.18
C PRO A 171 -9.46 5.79 13.02
N LEU A 172 -9.99 5.77 11.79
CA LEU A 172 -9.22 5.56 10.56
C LEU A 172 -9.63 6.54 9.45
N ILE A 173 -8.67 7.13 8.75
CA ILE A 173 -8.88 7.56 7.36
C ILE A 173 -8.27 6.51 6.45
N ILE A 174 -8.97 6.11 5.40
CA ILE A 174 -8.45 5.16 4.42
C ILE A 174 -8.93 5.53 3.02
N GLY A 175 -8.12 5.31 2.00
CA GLY A 175 -8.54 5.59 0.63
C GLY A 175 -7.48 5.27 -0.40
N THR A 176 -7.84 5.52 -1.65
CA THR A 176 -7.04 5.21 -2.84
C THR A 176 -7.10 6.38 -3.83
N VAL A 177 -6.32 6.29 -4.89
CA VAL A 177 -6.52 7.09 -6.11
C VAL A 177 -7.38 6.31 -7.13
N THR A 178 -7.86 6.94 -8.19
CA THR A 178 -8.67 6.27 -9.22
C THR A 178 -7.88 5.29 -10.08
N ASP A 179 -6.59 5.55 -10.33
CA ASP A 179 -5.77 4.83 -11.32
C ASP A 179 -4.45 4.32 -10.71
N GLU A 180 -4.54 3.66 -9.54
CA GLU A 180 -3.38 3.15 -8.77
C GLU A 180 -2.34 2.42 -9.64
N CYS A 181 -2.79 1.52 -10.51
CA CYS A 181 -1.88 0.66 -11.26
C CYS A 181 -1.55 1.16 -12.68
N TYR A 182 -2.00 2.35 -13.09
CA TYR A 182 -1.84 2.82 -14.47
C TYR A 182 -0.36 2.86 -14.87
N ASP A 183 0.46 3.65 -14.16
CA ASP A 183 1.89 3.76 -14.45
C ASP A 183 2.62 2.42 -14.29
N MET A 184 2.28 1.67 -13.24
CA MET A 184 2.95 0.40 -12.94
C MET A 184 2.78 -0.62 -14.07
N VAL A 185 1.57 -0.73 -14.62
CA VAL A 185 1.30 -1.62 -15.75
C VAL A 185 2.03 -1.14 -17.01
N HIS A 186 2.05 0.15 -17.29
CA HIS A 186 2.74 0.68 -18.49
C HIS A 186 4.26 0.62 -18.39
N VAL A 187 4.82 0.67 -17.17
CA VAL A 187 6.25 0.43 -16.93
C VAL A 187 6.59 -1.06 -17.05
N ALA A 188 5.78 -1.95 -16.50
CA ALA A 188 5.98 -3.39 -16.59
C ALA A 188 5.80 -3.92 -18.02
N TRP A 189 4.83 -3.36 -18.76
CA TRP A 189 4.54 -3.67 -20.16
C TRP A 189 4.66 -2.41 -21.03
N ASN A 190 5.88 -2.19 -21.52
CA ASN A 190 6.20 -1.09 -22.43
C ASN A 190 5.62 -1.25 -23.86
N LYS A 191 4.94 -2.37 -24.12
CA LYS A 191 4.22 -2.68 -25.37
C LYS A 191 2.79 -3.11 -25.05
N SER A 192 1.95 -3.13 -26.08
CA SER A 192 0.58 -3.67 -25.97
C SER A 192 0.58 -5.10 -25.46
N VAL A 193 -0.39 -5.43 -24.63
CA VAL A 193 -0.60 -6.80 -24.13
C VAL A 193 -1.72 -7.44 -24.93
N THR A 194 -1.46 -8.58 -25.55
CA THR A 194 -2.45 -9.32 -26.35
C THR A 194 -3.49 -10.03 -25.47
N ILE A 195 -4.60 -10.47 -26.07
CA ILE A 195 -5.63 -11.27 -25.39
C ILE A 195 -5.05 -12.57 -24.80
N SER A 196 -4.15 -13.25 -25.51
CA SER A 196 -3.54 -14.49 -25.03
C SER A 196 -2.62 -14.24 -23.84
N GLU A 197 -1.83 -13.17 -23.85
CA GLU A 197 -0.99 -12.77 -22.72
C GLU A 197 -1.83 -12.35 -21.50
N TYR A 198 -2.90 -11.58 -21.72
CA TYR A 198 -3.85 -11.22 -20.67
C TYR A 198 -4.50 -12.46 -20.04
N THR A 199 -4.93 -13.41 -20.87
CA THR A 199 -5.52 -14.68 -20.41
C THR A 199 -4.50 -15.50 -19.61
N ALA A 200 -3.26 -15.60 -20.10
CA ALA A 200 -2.19 -16.30 -19.40
C ALA A 200 -1.83 -15.64 -18.07
N LEU A 201 -1.84 -14.30 -18.00
CA LEU A 201 -1.64 -13.54 -16.77
C LEU A 201 -2.76 -13.84 -15.76
N ALA A 202 -4.02 -13.82 -16.18
CA ALA A 202 -5.15 -14.15 -15.30
C ALA A 202 -5.04 -15.57 -14.74
N ILE A 203 -4.69 -16.55 -15.57
CA ILE A 203 -4.45 -17.94 -15.14
C ILE A 203 -3.28 -18.02 -14.16
N GLY A 204 -2.16 -17.37 -14.46
CA GLY A 204 -0.96 -17.40 -13.63
C GLY A 204 -1.15 -16.74 -12.27
N LEU A 205 -1.93 -15.65 -12.20
CA LEU A 205 -2.17 -14.92 -10.95
C LEU A 205 -3.30 -15.51 -10.11
N PHE A 206 -4.40 -15.95 -10.74
CA PHE A 206 -5.63 -16.32 -10.05
C PHE A 206 -5.93 -17.82 -10.07
N GLY A 207 -5.15 -18.62 -10.81
CA GLY A 207 -5.29 -20.08 -10.84
C GLY A 207 -6.71 -20.53 -11.17
N GLU A 208 -7.31 -21.32 -10.27
CA GLU A 208 -8.67 -21.85 -10.42
C GLU A 208 -9.76 -20.76 -10.52
N LYS A 209 -9.48 -19.53 -10.05
CA LYS A 209 -10.43 -18.41 -10.12
C LYS A 209 -10.38 -17.69 -11.47
N ALA A 210 -9.38 -17.96 -12.32
CA ALA A 210 -9.12 -17.19 -13.53
C ALA A 210 -10.32 -17.13 -14.48
N LEU A 211 -11.11 -18.21 -14.62
CA LEU A 211 -12.32 -18.20 -15.45
C LEU A 211 -13.35 -17.18 -14.95
N LYS A 212 -13.59 -17.12 -13.63
CA LYS A 212 -14.49 -16.12 -13.04
C LYS A 212 -13.98 -14.70 -13.24
N ILE A 213 -12.65 -14.51 -13.12
CA ILE A 213 -12.03 -13.20 -13.40
C ILE A 213 -12.25 -12.80 -14.85
N LEU A 214 -12.01 -13.70 -15.80
CA LEU A 214 -12.16 -13.43 -17.24
C LEU A 214 -13.62 -13.26 -17.66
N GLU A 215 -14.58 -13.85 -16.93
CA GLU A 215 -16.01 -13.60 -17.14
C GLU A 215 -16.43 -12.21 -16.64
N HIS A 216 -15.93 -11.79 -15.46
CA HIS A 216 -16.24 -10.47 -14.88
C HIS A 216 -15.49 -9.33 -15.57
N TYR A 217 -14.25 -9.59 -15.98
CA TYR A 217 -13.37 -8.68 -16.73
C TYR A 217 -13.04 -9.28 -18.11
N PRO A 218 -14.01 -9.33 -19.03
CA PRO A 218 -13.79 -9.91 -20.36
C PRO A 218 -12.69 -9.15 -21.12
N PRO A 219 -11.89 -9.85 -21.95
CA PRO A 219 -10.92 -9.19 -22.81
C PRO A 219 -11.57 -8.08 -23.63
N LEU A 220 -10.86 -6.97 -23.77
CA LEU A 220 -11.30 -5.85 -24.61
C LEU A 220 -11.27 -6.29 -26.09
N SER A 221 -12.12 -5.68 -26.92
CA SER A 221 -12.07 -5.85 -28.37
C SER A 221 -10.81 -5.25 -29.01
N SER A 222 -10.10 -4.39 -28.27
CA SER A 222 -8.84 -3.78 -28.65
C SER A 222 -7.69 -4.79 -28.61
N ASP A 223 -6.68 -4.60 -29.46
CA ASP A 223 -5.46 -5.42 -29.46
C ASP A 223 -4.59 -5.23 -28.20
N ASP A 224 -4.83 -4.15 -27.43
CA ASP A 224 -4.15 -3.87 -26.18
C ASP A 224 -5.06 -4.08 -24.95
N GLN A 225 -4.65 -4.98 -24.08
CA GLN A 225 -5.34 -5.38 -22.86
C GLN A 225 -4.81 -4.69 -21.60
N ARG A 226 -3.77 -3.84 -21.70
CA ARG A 226 -3.25 -3.08 -20.55
C ARG A 226 -4.33 -2.33 -19.76
N PRO A 227 -5.33 -1.66 -20.38
CA PRO A 227 -6.38 -0.99 -19.60
C PRO A 227 -7.19 -1.95 -18.70
N ASN A 228 -7.42 -3.19 -19.14
CA ASN A 228 -8.12 -4.19 -18.32
C ASN A 228 -7.24 -4.70 -17.17
N ILE A 229 -5.94 -4.84 -17.43
CA ILE A 229 -4.94 -5.18 -16.39
C ILE A 229 -4.86 -4.06 -15.35
N VAL A 230 -4.85 -2.79 -15.77
CA VAL A 230 -4.88 -1.62 -14.87
C VAL A 230 -6.11 -1.67 -13.99
N ARG A 231 -7.30 -1.90 -14.57
CA ARG A 231 -8.55 -1.99 -13.83
C ARG A 231 -8.51 -3.10 -12.77
N ILE A 232 -8.18 -4.33 -13.16
CA ILE A 232 -8.08 -5.47 -12.23
C ILE A 232 -7.05 -5.18 -11.14
N ALA A 233 -5.87 -4.69 -11.49
CA ALA A 233 -4.80 -4.49 -10.53
C ALA A 233 -5.15 -3.35 -9.54
N THR A 234 -5.71 -2.24 -10.00
CA THR A 234 -6.19 -1.14 -9.14
C THR A 234 -7.27 -1.65 -8.17
N GLU A 235 -8.27 -2.35 -8.68
CA GLU A 235 -9.41 -2.81 -7.88
C GLU A 235 -9.01 -3.91 -6.89
N TRP A 236 -8.29 -4.93 -7.35
CA TRP A 236 -7.89 -6.06 -6.53
C TRP A 236 -6.81 -5.70 -5.51
N ILE A 237 -5.76 -4.97 -5.91
CA ILE A 237 -4.62 -4.69 -5.03
C ILE A 237 -4.95 -3.62 -4.00
N PHE A 238 -5.69 -2.57 -4.38
CA PHE A 238 -5.86 -1.36 -3.58
C PHE A 238 -7.32 -1.06 -3.23
N THR A 239 -8.19 -0.84 -4.22
CA THR A 239 -9.51 -0.23 -4.01
C THR A 239 -10.47 -1.13 -3.24
N CYS A 240 -10.69 -2.36 -3.69
CA CYS A 240 -11.70 -3.22 -3.08
C CYS A 240 -11.26 -3.77 -1.74
N SER A 241 -9.97 -4.11 -1.61
CA SER A 241 -9.39 -4.61 -0.37
C SER A 241 -9.40 -3.58 0.77
N THR A 242 -9.47 -2.29 0.46
CA THR A 242 -9.65 -1.19 1.42
C THR A 242 -10.97 -1.32 2.21
N ARG A 243 -12.03 -1.88 1.60
CA ARG A 243 -13.34 -2.09 2.28
C ARG A 243 -13.23 -2.99 3.51
N LEU A 244 -12.28 -3.93 3.51
CA LEU A 244 -12.05 -4.84 4.64
C LEU A 244 -11.69 -4.07 5.93
N PHE A 245 -10.89 -3.02 5.81
CA PHE A 245 -10.54 -2.13 6.92
C PHE A 245 -11.65 -1.13 7.20
N ALA A 246 -12.22 -0.52 6.15
CA ALA A 246 -13.25 0.50 6.29
C ALA A 246 -14.49 -0.02 7.05
N ARG A 247 -14.91 -1.28 6.79
CA ARG A 247 -16.04 -1.93 7.47
C ARG A 247 -15.75 -2.33 8.93
N LYS A 248 -14.49 -2.60 9.28
CA LYS A 248 -14.10 -3.08 10.62
C LYS A 248 -13.80 -1.94 11.60
N ALA A 249 -13.56 -0.73 11.10
CA ALA A 249 -13.17 0.43 11.89
C ALA A 249 -14.18 1.58 11.77
N ALA A 250 -14.21 2.47 12.75
CA ALA A 250 -14.87 3.77 12.60
C ALA A 250 -14.05 4.62 11.63
N SER A 251 -14.37 4.52 10.34
CA SER A 251 -13.51 5.01 9.26
C SER A 251 -14.13 6.16 8.47
N TYR A 252 -13.26 6.87 7.76
CA TYR A 252 -13.59 7.88 6.77
C TYR A 252 -12.91 7.45 5.46
N SER A 253 -13.72 7.12 4.45
CA SER A 253 -13.22 6.63 3.15
C SER A 253 -13.08 7.77 2.16
N TYR A 254 -12.00 7.79 1.37
CA TYR A 254 -11.83 8.74 0.27
C TYR A 254 -11.36 8.06 -1.02
N VAL A 255 -11.61 8.75 -2.14
CA VAL A 255 -11.00 8.45 -3.44
C VAL A 255 -10.44 9.76 -3.99
N PHE A 256 -9.18 9.79 -4.42
CA PHE A 256 -8.58 10.96 -5.07
C PHE A 256 -8.65 10.81 -6.58
N GLY A 257 -9.31 11.78 -7.24
CA GLY A 257 -9.78 11.61 -8.61
C GLY A 257 -8.98 12.31 -9.69
N TYR A 258 -8.19 13.35 -9.38
CA TYR A 258 -7.52 14.11 -10.43
C TYR A 258 -6.30 14.93 -9.94
N PRO A 259 -5.15 14.88 -10.65
CA PRO A 259 -3.99 15.71 -10.36
C PRO A 259 -4.10 17.10 -11.01
N TYR A 260 -4.47 18.11 -10.24
CA TYR A 260 -4.49 19.53 -10.65
C TYR A 260 -3.09 20.20 -10.63
N ASN A 261 -2.17 19.73 -11.48
CA ASN A 261 -0.78 20.21 -11.57
C ASN A 261 -0.54 21.07 -12.83
N LYS A 262 0.36 22.06 -12.75
CA LYS A 262 0.83 22.88 -13.90
C LYS A 262 1.88 22.18 -14.74
N VAL A 263 2.57 21.19 -14.16
CA VAL A 263 3.63 20.43 -14.79
C VAL A 263 3.17 18.98 -14.73
N ASN A 264 3.11 18.33 -15.90
CA ASN A 264 2.94 16.89 -15.95
C ASN A 264 4.15 16.24 -15.28
N THR A 265 3.95 15.75 -14.07
CA THR A 265 4.93 14.91 -13.40
C THR A 265 4.79 13.52 -13.98
N LEU A 266 5.67 13.20 -14.93
CA LEU A 266 6.08 11.86 -15.36
C LEU A 266 4.98 10.80 -15.52
N ASN A 267 4.69 10.42 -16.77
CA ASN A 267 4.01 9.18 -17.21
C ASN A 267 2.49 9.01 -16.95
N CYS A 268 1.84 9.84 -16.13
CA CYS A 268 0.39 9.72 -15.85
C CYS A 268 -0.41 11.02 -16.14
N PRO A 269 -0.50 11.48 -17.40
CA PRO A 269 -1.30 12.66 -17.73
C PRO A 269 -2.80 12.38 -17.61
N ASP A 270 -3.57 13.30 -17.03
CA ASP A 270 -5.04 13.23 -16.95
C ASP A 270 -5.64 12.07 -16.10
N HIS A 271 -4.80 11.37 -15.34
CA HIS A 271 -5.19 10.28 -14.43
C HIS A 271 -4.67 10.57 -13.03
N ALA A 272 -5.36 10.13 -11.97
CA ALA A 272 -4.82 10.16 -10.61
C ALA A 272 -4.07 8.86 -10.32
N CYS A 273 -2.74 8.91 -10.41
CA CYS A 273 -1.86 7.77 -10.24
C CYS A 273 -1.36 7.58 -8.82
N HIS A 274 -0.84 6.38 -8.56
CA HIS A 274 -0.37 5.96 -7.25
C HIS A 274 0.63 6.93 -6.62
N GLY A 275 0.22 7.56 -5.52
CA GLY A 275 1.05 8.48 -4.74
C GLY A 275 0.94 9.95 -5.16
N ASP A 276 0.18 10.27 -6.20
CA ASP A 276 -0.04 11.67 -6.62
C ASP A 276 -0.65 12.52 -5.50
N GLU A 277 -1.50 11.91 -4.67
CA GLU A 277 -2.21 12.59 -3.59
C GLU A 277 -1.27 13.00 -2.43
N VAL A 278 -0.09 12.38 -2.32
CA VAL A 278 0.90 12.69 -1.28
C VAL A 278 1.36 14.14 -1.36
N ALA A 279 1.60 14.65 -2.58
CA ALA A 279 2.02 16.04 -2.75
C ALA A 279 0.94 17.02 -2.25
N TYR A 280 -0.34 16.68 -2.43
CA TYR A 280 -1.47 17.48 -1.97
C TYR A 280 -1.61 17.46 -0.45
N VAL A 281 -1.47 16.29 0.18
CA VAL A 281 -1.51 16.13 1.65
C VAL A 281 -0.44 16.97 2.33
N PHE A 282 0.80 16.93 1.83
CA PHE A 282 1.93 17.64 2.42
C PHE A 282 2.08 19.09 1.93
N GLN A 283 1.24 19.52 0.99
CA GLN A 283 1.39 20.80 0.28
C GLN A 283 2.77 20.96 -0.36
N SER A 284 3.38 19.82 -0.72
CA SER A 284 4.69 19.74 -1.34
C SER A 284 4.61 20.35 -2.73
N PHE A 285 5.68 21.05 -3.14
CA PHE A 285 5.76 21.67 -4.46
C PHE A 285 4.62 22.67 -4.77
N TRP A 286 4.14 23.43 -3.76
CA TRP A 286 3.05 24.42 -3.85
C TRP A 286 3.02 25.30 -5.12
N GLN A 287 4.18 25.66 -5.66
CA GLN A 287 4.29 26.47 -6.87
C GLN A 287 3.88 25.73 -8.16
N ARG A 288 3.94 24.39 -8.15
CA ARG A 288 3.53 23.51 -9.26
C ARG A 288 2.02 23.32 -9.34
N PHE A 289 1.27 23.61 -8.27
CA PHE A 289 -0.19 23.51 -8.31
C PHE A 289 -0.83 24.64 -9.11
N THR A 290 -1.90 24.31 -9.84
CA THR A 290 -2.86 25.31 -10.33
C THR A 290 -3.60 25.92 -9.14
N ASP A 291 -4.40 26.98 -9.35
CA ASP A 291 -5.19 27.54 -8.24
C ASP A 291 -6.22 26.54 -7.70
N ILE A 292 -6.78 25.70 -8.58
CA ILE A 292 -7.62 24.56 -8.19
C ILE A 292 -6.79 23.56 -7.37
N GLY A 293 -5.59 23.20 -7.82
CA GLY A 293 -4.74 22.26 -7.07
C GLY A 293 -4.38 22.76 -5.67
N ARG A 294 -4.17 24.07 -5.50
CA ARG A 294 -3.95 24.70 -4.19
C ARG A 294 -5.18 24.59 -3.29
N TYR A 295 -6.38 24.80 -3.84
CA TYR A 295 -7.65 24.61 -3.13
C TYR A 295 -7.83 23.16 -2.67
N ILE A 296 -7.58 22.18 -3.55
CA ILE A 296 -7.63 20.75 -3.21
C ILE A 296 -6.61 20.40 -2.12
N SER A 297 -5.36 20.86 -2.27
CA SER A 297 -4.28 20.62 -1.31
C SER A 297 -4.57 21.22 0.07
N GLN A 298 -5.14 22.43 0.13
CA GLN A 298 -5.60 23.04 1.38
C GLN A 298 -6.72 22.23 2.04
N GLY A 299 -7.70 21.77 1.25
CA GLY A 299 -8.78 20.91 1.74
C GLY A 299 -8.23 19.62 2.36
N MET A 300 -7.38 18.90 1.62
CA MET A 300 -6.75 17.67 2.11
C MET A 300 -5.92 17.90 3.38
N GLY A 301 -5.06 18.91 3.39
CA GLY A 301 -4.28 19.26 4.58
C GLY A 301 -5.17 19.58 5.79
N THR A 302 -6.31 20.25 5.57
CA THR A 302 -7.27 20.55 6.63
C THR A 302 -7.94 19.28 7.16
N TYR A 303 -8.44 18.40 6.30
CA TYR A 303 -9.04 17.12 6.72
C TYR A 303 -8.06 16.24 7.51
N TRP A 304 -6.82 16.09 7.01
CA TRP A 304 -5.79 15.28 7.67
C TRP A 304 -5.43 15.84 9.05
N THR A 305 -5.23 17.16 9.16
CA THR A 305 -4.84 17.79 10.43
C THR A 305 -5.99 17.88 11.43
N ASN A 306 -7.23 18.09 10.96
CA ASN A 306 -8.43 17.99 11.78
C ASN A 306 -8.54 16.59 12.39
N PHE A 307 -8.47 15.55 11.55
CA PHE A 307 -8.53 14.18 12.01
C PHE A 307 -7.39 13.84 12.99
N ALA A 308 -6.17 14.30 12.70
CA ALA A 308 -5.03 14.11 13.59
C ALA A 308 -5.25 14.73 14.99
N LYS A 309 -5.96 15.87 15.06
CA LYS A 309 -6.28 16.58 16.32
C LYS A 309 -7.49 15.99 17.04
N SER A 310 -8.56 15.63 16.33
CA SER A 310 -9.89 15.41 16.93
C SER A 310 -10.51 14.03 16.68
N GLN A 311 -9.89 13.16 15.84
CA GLN A 311 -10.51 11.95 15.26
C GLN A 311 -11.65 12.23 14.28
N ASN A 312 -11.94 13.49 13.98
CA ASN A 312 -12.99 13.89 13.05
C ASN A 312 -12.38 14.81 11.98
N PRO A 313 -12.38 14.41 10.70
CA PRO A 313 -11.79 15.24 9.65
C PRO A 313 -12.53 16.58 9.47
N ASN A 314 -13.73 16.73 10.03
CA ASN A 314 -14.56 17.94 9.92
C ASN A 314 -14.32 19.00 11.01
N ASP A 315 -13.47 18.72 12.00
CA ASP A 315 -13.29 19.54 13.20
C ASP A 315 -11.83 19.53 13.66
N PRO A 316 -11.22 20.65 14.10
CA PRO A 316 -11.84 21.94 14.45
C PRO A 316 -11.96 22.98 13.35
N SER A 317 -11.23 22.82 12.24
CA SER A 317 -11.21 23.83 11.18
C SER A 317 -12.29 23.55 10.13
N SER A 318 -12.86 24.63 9.56
CA SER A 318 -13.81 24.54 8.46
C SER A 318 -13.23 23.75 7.29
N VAL A 319 -14.04 22.85 6.74
CA VAL A 319 -13.67 22.01 5.60
C VAL A 319 -14.53 22.34 4.38
N PRO A 320 -14.03 22.03 3.16
CA PRO A 320 -14.78 22.26 1.91
C PRO A 320 -16.16 21.60 1.86
N LEU A 321 -16.25 20.38 2.40
CA LEU A 321 -17.45 19.56 2.41
C LEU A 321 -17.49 18.69 3.67
N ALA A 322 -18.64 18.54 4.30
CA ALA A 322 -18.76 17.63 5.43
C ALA A 322 -18.54 16.18 4.99
N TRP A 323 -17.56 15.51 5.58
CA TRP A 323 -17.18 14.13 5.31
C TRP A 323 -17.81 13.21 6.36
N PRO A 324 -18.88 12.47 6.02
CA PRO A 324 -19.51 11.55 6.96
C PRO A 324 -18.65 10.31 7.20
N LYS A 325 -18.86 9.66 8.34
CA LYS A 325 -18.24 8.37 8.64
C LYS A 325 -18.77 7.29 7.71
N TYR A 326 -17.87 6.39 7.31
CA TYR A 326 -18.22 5.14 6.67
C TYR A 326 -18.85 4.20 7.71
N THR A 327 -19.94 3.52 7.34
CA THR A 327 -20.58 2.51 8.18
C THR A 327 -20.94 1.28 7.35
N ASP A 328 -21.03 0.12 8.00
CA ASP A 328 -21.58 -1.08 7.36
C ASP A 328 -23.04 -0.81 6.96
N GLY A 329 -23.34 -0.84 5.65
CA GLY A 329 -24.62 -0.44 5.07
C GLY A 329 -24.72 1.01 4.54
N ASN A 330 -23.73 1.87 4.79
CA ASN A 330 -23.62 3.19 4.15
C ASN A 330 -22.16 3.48 3.80
N GLU A 331 -21.75 3.00 2.62
CA GLU A 331 -20.37 3.06 2.11
C GLU A 331 -20.04 4.42 1.48
N THR A 332 -20.33 5.52 2.20
CA THR A 332 -20.02 6.87 1.73
C THR A 332 -18.51 7.11 1.70
N TYR A 333 -18.05 7.78 0.64
CA TYR A 333 -16.67 8.25 0.53
C TYR A 333 -16.64 9.71 0.09
N LEU A 334 -15.57 10.40 0.48
CA LEU A 334 -15.24 11.73 -0.05
C LEU A 334 -14.50 11.54 -1.37
N PHE A 335 -15.08 12.01 -2.47
CA PHE A 335 -14.38 12.10 -3.74
C PHE A 335 -13.61 13.43 -3.79
N ILE A 336 -12.29 13.32 -3.74
CA ILE A 336 -11.36 14.45 -3.72
C ILE A 336 -11.04 14.81 -5.16
N GLU A 337 -11.85 15.68 -5.70
CA GLU A 337 -11.71 16.34 -7.00
C GLU A 337 -12.25 17.78 -6.89
N ASN A 338 -12.32 18.51 -8.00
CA ASN A 338 -12.91 19.83 -8.05
C ASN A 338 -14.26 19.84 -8.79
N PRO A 339 -15.39 20.13 -8.09
CA PRO A 339 -15.51 20.37 -6.64
C PRO A 339 -15.45 19.07 -5.82
N PHE A 340 -15.16 19.18 -4.52
CA PHE A 340 -15.26 18.05 -3.57
C PHE A 340 -16.68 17.50 -3.59
N GLN A 341 -16.82 16.17 -3.61
CA GLN A 341 -18.11 15.50 -3.72
C GLN A 341 -18.23 14.33 -2.74
N LEU A 342 -19.46 13.96 -2.39
CA LEU A 342 -19.75 12.71 -1.71
C LEU A 342 -20.21 11.68 -2.74
N GLY A 343 -19.58 10.51 -2.72
CA GLY A 343 -20.05 9.34 -3.43
C GLY A 343 -20.53 8.27 -2.46
N ASN A 344 -21.18 7.23 -2.98
CA ASN A 344 -21.57 6.06 -2.21
C ASN A 344 -21.20 4.79 -2.98
N SER A 345 -20.67 3.79 -2.27
CA SER A 345 -20.36 2.47 -2.82
C SER A 345 -19.46 2.54 -4.08
N TYR A 346 -18.25 3.09 -3.92
CA TYR A 346 -17.28 3.20 -5.03
C TYR A 346 -16.99 1.84 -5.67
N VAL A 347 -17.12 1.73 -6.99
CA VAL A 347 -16.93 0.50 -7.80
C VAL A 347 -17.59 -0.75 -7.18
N LYS A 348 -18.83 -0.57 -6.68
CA LYS A 348 -19.56 -1.56 -5.88
C LYS A 348 -19.57 -2.96 -6.48
N ASP A 349 -19.99 -3.09 -7.74
CA ASP A 349 -20.22 -4.40 -8.37
C ASP A 349 -18.91 -5.20 -8.48
N ASP A 350 -17.82 -4.52 -8.82
CA ASP A 350 -16.48 -5.10 -8.90
C ASP A 350 -15.96 -5.50 -7.50
N CYS A 351 -16.13 -4.64 -6.50
CA CYS A 351 -15.68 -4.97 -5.16
C CYS A 351 -16.53 -6.05 -4.48
N ASP A 352 -17.82 -6.13 -4.77
CA ASP A 352 -18.68 -7.21 -4.30
C ASP A 352 -18.28 -8.55 -4.94
N PHE A 353 -17.91 -8.54 -6.23
CA PHE A 353 -17.32 -9.70 -6.90
C PHE A 353 -16.03 -10.16 -6.19
N TRP A 354 -15.07 -9.25 -5.93
CA TRP A 354 -13.84 -9.58 -5.22
C TRP A 354 -14.08 -10.10 -3.80
N ASP A 355 -15.02 -9.50 -3.07
CA ASP A 355 -15.42 -9.95 -1.74
C ASP A 355 -15.99 -11.38 -1.78
N GLN A 356 -16.76 -11.73 -2.82
CA GLN A 356 -17.36 -13.05 -3.00
C GLN A 356 -16.33 -14.14 -3.30
N ILE A 357 -15.38 -13.88 -4.21
CA ILE A 357 -14.37 -14.88 -4.59
C ILE A 357 -13.18 -14.90 -3.63
N GLY A 358 -13.03 -13.85 -2.82
CA GLY A 358 -11.97 -13.67 -1.83
C GLY A 358 -10.63 -13.24 -2.44
N TYR A 359 -9.86 -12.50 -1.63
CA TYR A 359 -8.57 -11.90 -2.00
C TYR A 359 -7.34 -12.82 -1.79
N LYS A 360 -7.53 -14.14 -1.72
CA LYS A 360 -6.46 -15.13 -1.58
C LYS A 360 -6.15 -15.82 -2.89
#